data_AF-A0AAJ1RRA5-F1
#
_entry.id   AF-A0AAJ1RRA5-F1
#
_cell.length_a   1.000
_cell.length_b   1.000
_cell.length_c   1.000
_cell.angle_alpha   90.00
_cell.angle_beta   90.00
_cell.angle_gamma   90.00
#
_symmetry.space_group_name_H-M   'P 1'
#
loop_
_entity.id
_entity.type
_entity.pdbx_description
1 polymer ?
#
loop_
_entity_poly.entity_id
_entity_poly.type
_entity_poly.pdbx_seq_one_letter_code
_entity_poly.pdbx_strand_id
1 'polypeptide(L)'
;TLQAQIDGKEKELKVTTLDSLLTKMMSTKKKGILYLDEDRKGGRNIEMELTSDDEDDYMRLKLLHGEETLRDQQFNLDKDVSGPFHFISEALRDV
;
A
#
# COMPACT_ATOMS: atom_id res chain seq x y z
N THR A 1 -6.27 -2.07 14.29
CA THR A 1 -5.76 -0.76 13.81
C THR A 1 -4.45 -1.05 13.11
N LEU A 2 -4.19 -0.43 11.95
CA LEU A 2 -2.92 -0.62 11.25
C LEU A 2 -2.05 0.61 11.41
N GLN A 3 -0.74 0.41 11.54
CA GLN A 3 0.22 1.49 11.54
C GLN A 3 0.63 1.78 10.09
N ALA A 4 0.73 3.04 9.74
CA ALA A 4 1.16 3.46 8.41
C ALA A 4 2.14 4.63 8.49
N GLN A 5 2.94 4.79 7.45
CA GLN A 5 3.76 5.95 7.22
C GLN A 5 3.35 6.57 5.89
N ILE A 6 2.88 7.81 5.90
CA ILE A 6 2.39 8.52 4.70
C ILE A 6 3.21 9.78 4.53
N ASP A 7 3.87 9.93 3.37
CA ASP A 7 4.77 11.04 3.08
C ASP A 7 5.79 11.30 4.22
N GLY A 8 6.34 10.21 4.79
CA GLY A 8 7.32 10.27 5.86
C GLY A 8 6.77 10.45 7.29
N LYS A 9 5.45 10.60 7.47
CA LYS A 9 4.82 10.80 8.78
C LYS A 9 4.10 9.54 9.24
N GLU A 10 4.38 9.09 10.47
CA GLU A 10 3.63 8.00 11.10
C GLU A 10 2.18 8.42 11.34
N LYS A 11 1.25 7.52 11.02
CA LYS A 11 -0.18 7.66 11.22
C LYS A 11 -0.76 6.32 11.64
N GLU A 12 -1.59 6.34 12.67
CA GLU A 12 -2.45 5.20 12.98
C GLU A 12 -3.70 5.26 12.11
N LEU A 13 -3.93 4.20 11.34
CA LEU A 13 -5.13 4.04 10.54
C LEU A 13 -6.11 3.16 11.30
N LYS A 14 -7.19 3.77 11.78
CA LYS A 14 -8.41 3.06 12.16
C LYS A 14 -9.08 2.54 10.89
N VAL A 15 -8.64 1.36 10.47
CA VAL A 15 -9.21 0.64 9.35
C VAL A 15 -10.42 -0.14 9.87
N THR A 16 -11.61 0.36 9.55
CA THR A 16 -12.87 -0.37 9.77
C THR A 16 -13.21 -1.29 8.60
N THR A 17 -12.72 -0.97 7.39
CA THR A 17 -12.85 -1.77 6.16
C THR A 17 -11.62 -1.58 5.26
N LEU A 18 -11.28 -2.60 4.48
CA LEU A 18 -10.24 -2.57 3.43
C LEU A 18 -10.37 -1.36 2.49
N ASP A 19 -11.60 -1.02 2.13
CA ASP A 19 -11.95 0.11 1.27
C ASP A 19 -11.54 1.48 1.87
N SER A 20 -11.71 1.65 3.18
CA SER A 20 -11.31 2.87 3.91
C SER A 20 -9.78 3.03 3.96
N LEU A 21 -9.06 1.91 4.11
CA LEU A 21 -7.59 1.89 4.06
C LEU A 21 -7.10 2.33 2.67
N LEU A 22 -7.67 1.77 1.61
CA LEU A 22 -7.28 2.02 0.24
C LEU A 22 -7.60 3.45 -0.20
N THR A 23 -8.76 3.97 0.18
CA THR A 23 -9.12 5.38 -0.05
C THR A 23 -8.12 6.32 0.61
N LYS A 24 -7.72 6.03 1.86
CA LYS A 24 -6.70 6.83 2.56
C LYS A 24 -5.32 6.70 1.92
N MET A 25 -4.96 5.52 1.45
CA MET A 25 -3.72 5.26 0.73
C MET A 25 -3.68 6.05 -0.59
N MET A 26 -4.73 5.98 -1.42
CA MET A 26 -4.84 6.75 -2.67
C MET A 26 -4.85 8.26 -2.46
N SER A 27 -5.29 8.75 -1.30
CA SER A 27 -5.21 10.19 -0.97
C SER A 27 -3.79 10.68 -0.64
N THR A 28 -2.80 9.78 -0.60
CA THR A 28 -1.39 10.09 -0.34
C THR A 28 -0.77 10.75 -1.56
N LYS A 29 0.08 11.76 -1.36
CA LYS A 29 0.59 12.54 -2.49
C LYS A 29 1.68 11.84 -3.29
N LYS A 30 2.52 10.99 -2.67
CA LYS A 30 3.60 10.30 -3.40
C LYS A 30 3.94 8.91 -2.89
N LYS A 31 4.18 8.73 -1.58
CA LYS A 31 4.66 7.44 -1.04
C LYS A 31 4.03 7.09 0.30
N GLY A 32 3.71 5.81 0.47
CA GLY A 32 3.16 5.27 1.70
C GLY A 32 3.78 3.93 2.06
N ILE A 33 3.79 3.61 3.36
CA ILE A 33 4.11 2.28 3.87
C ILE A 33 2.97 1.86 4.79
N LEU A 34 2.42 0.69 4.55
CA LEU A 34 1.46 0.05 5.44
C LEU A 34 2.15 -1.10 6.18
N TYR A 35 2.21 -1.01 7.51
CA TYR A 35 2.77 -2.08 8.33
C TYR A 35 1.69 -3.11 8.65
N LEU A 36 1.93 -4.36 8.25
CA LEU A 36 0.98 -5.47 8.46
C LEU A 36 1.24 -6.17 9.80
N ASP A 37 2.50 -6.21 10.23
CA ASP A 37 2.94 -6.81 11.48
C ASP A 37 3.45 -5.74 12.48
N GLU A 38 3.49 -6.07 13.78
CA GLU A 38 3.92 -5.16 14.85
C GLU A 38 5.39 -4.74 14.72
N ASP A 39 6.24 -5.62 14.16
CA ASP A 39 7.66 -5.37 13.91
C ASP A 39 7.92 -4.39 12.75
N ARG A 40 6.86 -3.81 12.17
CA ARG A 40 6.91 -2.76 11.14
C ARG A 40 7.76 -3.19 9.95
N LYS A 41 8.91 -2.53 9.72
CA LYS A 41 9.84 -2.85 8.64
C LYS A 41 10.56 -4.18 8.83
N GLY A 42 10.65 -4.68 10.06
CA GLY A 42 11.21 -6.01 10.35
C GLY A 42 10.26 -7.15 9.99
N GLY A 43 8.95 -6.88 10.04
CA GLY A 43 7.90 -7.80 9.60
C GLY A 43 7.39 -7.47 8.21
N ARG A 44 6.18 -7.90 7.91
CA ARG A 44 5.55 -7.62 6.62
C ARG A 44 5.05 -6.19 6.53
N ASN A 45 5.31 -5.60 5.38
CA ASN A 45 4.85 -4.26 5.06
C ASN A 45 4.57 -4.12 3.55
N ILE A 46 3.67 -3.20 3.22
CA ILE A 46 3.36 -2.84 1.84
C ILE A 46 3.90 -1.44 1.58
N GLU A 47 4.88 -1.32 0.70
CA GLU A 47 5.31 -0.03 0.18
C GLU A 47 4.47 0.35 -1.05
N MET A 48 4.03 1.59 -1.07
CA MET A 48 3.21 2.17 -2.12
C MET A 48 3.89 3.41 -2.69
N GLU A 49 3.89 3.51 -4.02
CA GLU A 49 4.35 4.68 -4.75
C GLU A 49 3.33 5.05 -5.83
N LEU A 50 2.92 6.31 -5.81
CA LEU A 50 2.04 6.91 -6.82
C LEU A 50 2.88 7.75 -7.78
N THR A 51 2.71 7.50 -9.07
CA THR A 51 3.38 8.24 -10.15
C THR A 51 2.36 8.54 -11.23
N SER A 52 2.30 9.81 -11.65
CA SER A 52 1.52 10.23 -12.82
C SER A 52 2.50 10.52 -13.95
N ASP A 53 2.21 10.04 -15.14
CA ASP A 53 2.77 10.60 -16.37
C ASP A 53 1.74 11.56 -17.04
N ASP A 54 2.05 12.08 -18.22
CA ASP A 54 1.19 13.08 -18.87
C ASP A 54 -0.19 12.53 -19.30
N GLU A 55 -0.39 11.20 -19.28
CA GLU A 55 -1.63 10.56 -19.76
C GLU A 55 -2.29 9.62 -18.74
N ASP A 56 -1.51 8.94 -17.89
CA ASP A 56 -1.97 7.87 -17.01
C ASP A 56 -1.39 7.99 -15.58
N ASP A 57 -2.23 7.67 -14.60
CA ASP A 57 -1.87 7.48 -13.20
C ASP A 57 -1.46 6.02 -12.94
N TYR A 58 -0.35 5.84 -12.23
CA TYR A 58 0.17 4.53 -11.85
C TYR A 58 0.36 4.41 -10.34
N MET A 59 0.13 3.19 -9.85
CA MET A 59 0.47 2.78 -8.49
C MET A 59 1.39 1.58 -8.54
N ARG A 60 2.54 1.68 -7.88
CA ARG A 60 3.40 0.53 -7.61
C ARG A 60 3.21 0.08 -6.16
N LEU A 61 2.97 -1.20 -5.97
CA LEU A 61 2.86 -1.84 -4.67
C LEU A 61 3.95 -2.90 -4.53
N LYS A 62 4.65 -2.88 -3.40
CA LYS A 62 5.62 -3.91 -3.02
C LYS A 62 5.22 -4.51 -1.68
N LEU A 63 5.12 -5.82 -1.61
CA LEU A 63 5.01 -6.56 -0.36
C LEU A 63 6.40 -7.01 0.06
N LEU A 64 6.82 -6.62 1.25
CA LEU A 64 8.11 -6.99 1.82
C LEU A 64 7.91 -7.78 3.12
N HIS A 65 8.93 -8.55 3.50
CA HIS A 65 9.14 -9.08 4.84
C HIS A 65 10.60 -8.81 5.22
N GLY A 66 10.81 -7.86 6.15
CA GLY A 66 12.17 -7.39 6.40
C GLY A 66 12.74 -6.70 5.16
N GLU A 67 13.88 -7.20 4.67
CA GLU A 67 14.54 -6.73 3.45
C GLU A 67 14.11 -7.52 2.20
N GLU A 68 13.38 -8.62 2.36
CA GLU A 68 12.96 -9.47 1.24
C GLU A 68 11.72 -8.88 0.54
N THR A 69 11.79 -8.73 -0.79
CA THR A 69 10.61 -8.39 -1.60
C THR A 69 9.88 -9.67 -1.99
N LEU A 70 8.70 -9.88 -1.41
CA LEU A 70 7.84 -11.03 -1.70
C LEU A 70 7.03 -10.84 -2.98
N ARG A 71 6.63 -9.59 -3.27
CA ARG A 71 5.86 -9.25 -4.48
C ARG A 71 6.10 -7.79 -4.86
N ASP A 72 6.14 -7.51 -6.16
CA ASP A 72 6.32 -6.16 -6.72
C ASP A 72 5.48 -6.04 -7.99
N GLN A 73 4.51 -5.12 -7.99
CA GLN A 73 3.58 -4.97 -9.09
C GLN A 73 3.22 -3.49 -9.32
N GLN A 74 3.15 -3.09 -10.58
CA GLN A 74 2.68 -1.79 -11.01
C GLN A 74 1.30 -1.92 -11.67
N PHE A 75 0.40 -1.01 -11.32
CA PHE A 75 -0.97 -0.93 -11.80
C PHE A 75 -1.17 0.42 -12.48
N ASN A 76 -1.84 0.42 -13.62
CA ASN A 76 -2.35 1.63 -14.25
C ASN A 76 -3.75 1.88 -13.67
N LEU A 77 -3.90 2.96 -12.91
CA LEU A 77 -5.13 3.28 -12.19
C LEU A 77 -6.25 3.72 -13.14
N ASP A 78 -5.94 4.34 -14.27
CA ASP A 78 -6.96 4.74 -15.25
C ASP A 78 -7.57 3.55 -15.99
N LYS A 79 -6.80 2.47 -16.15
CA LYS A 79 -7.23 1.24 -16.83
C LYS A 79 -7.83 0.22 -15.87
N ASP A 80 -7.25 0.08 -14.68
CA ASP A 80 -7.70 -0.88 -13.66
C ASP A 80 -7.42 -0.38 -12.24
N VAL A 81 -8.39 0.32 -11.67
CA VAL A 81 -8.38 0.71 -10.26
C VAL A 81 -8.49 -0.48 -9.30
N SER A 82 -8.91 -1.67 -9.75
CA SER A 82 -9.20 -2.81 -8.87
C SER A 82 -7.97 -3.65 -8.52
N GLY A 83 -6.94 -3.64 -9.38
CA GLY A 83 -5.68 -4.36 -9.17
C GLY A 83 -5.03 -4.09 -7.80
N PRO A 84 -4.85 -2.81 -7.40
CA PRO A 84 -4.34 -2.47 -6.07
C PRO A 84 -5.19 -3.02 -4.90
N PHE A 85 -6.52 -3.06 -5.06
CA PHE A 85 -7.43 -3.59 -4.04
C PHE A 85 -7.21 -5.08 -3.84
N HIS A 86 -7.07 -5.81 -4.95
CA HIS A 86 -6.83 -7.24 -4.91
C HIS A 86 -5.47 -7.56 -4.27
N PHE A 87 -4.42 -6.85 -4.67
CA PHE A 87 -3.08 -6.99 -4.09
C PHE A 87 -3.09 -6.83 -2.57
N ILE A 88 -3.68 -5.74 -2.06
CA ILE A 88 -3.70 -5.44 -0.63
C ILE A 88 -4.61 -6.44 0.12
N SER A 89 -5.74 -6.84 -0.48
CA SER A 89 -6.60 -7.85 0.13
C SER A 89 -5.91 -9.21 0.24
N GLU A 90 -5.09 -9.62 -0.72
CA GLU A 90 -4.33 -10.87 -0.65
C GLU A 90 -3.25 -10.78 0.43
N ALA A 91 -2.48 -9.69 0.45
CA ALA A 91 -1.43 -9.47 1.44
C ALA A 91 -1.94 -9.46 2.89
N LEU A 92 -3.20 -9.02 3.12
CA LEU A 92 -3.84 -9.07 4.44
C LEU A 92 -4.43 -10.44 4.81
N ARG A 93 -4.69 -11.33 3.85
CA ARG A 93 -5.24 -12.67 4.11
C ARG A 93 -4.18 -13.68 4.51
N ASP A 94 -2.94 -13.45 4.11
CA ASP A 94 -1.80 -14.31 4.48
C ASP A 94 -1.33 -14.07 5.94
N VAL A 95 -2.10 -13.33 6.75
CA VAL A 95 -1.82 -12.99 8.16
C VAL A 95 -2.47 -13.99 9.10
#